data_AF-A0A8S2X5G2-F1
#
_entry.id   AF-A0A8S2X5G2-F1
#
_cell.length_a   1.000
_cell.length_b   1.000
_cell.length_c   1.000
_cell.angle_alpha   90.00
_cell.angle_beta   90.00
_cell.angle_gamma   90.00
#
_symmetry.space_group_name_H-M   'P 1'
#
loop_
_entity.id
_entity.type
_entity.pdbx_description
1 polymer ?
#
loop_
_entity_poly.entity_id
_entity_poly.type
_entity_poly.pdbx_seq_one_letter_code
_entity_poly.pdbx_strand_id
1 'polypeptide(L)'
;MKSQAVLRLCYSAARQNSAACTTAYQSRRWISLHEYQSKKILNDNNLNVQRFQVVDNPQDAKRAGEELMKTIAKELVIKAQILAGGRGKGTFDSGLKGGVKLTKDPVECGNLVKQMVKYRLVTKQTPPEGVEVQKVMVAEALDIARETYLAILLDRAYGGAVLMGSPMGGVDIEEVAEKHPDQIFTTAIDPVTGMKKEQALDMAKKLGFKDKLANEAADQILKLYKLFLKYDCTQIGK
;
A
#
# COMPACT_ATOMS: atom_id res chain seq x y z
N MET A 1 29.05 31.62 -18.34
CA MET A 1 29.81 31.96 -17.10
C MET A 1 29.34 31.01 -16.02
N LYS A 2 30.09 29.91 -15.77
CA LYS A 2 30.92 29.71 -14.57
C LYS A 2 30.03 29.69 -13.31
N SER A 3 29.75 28.54 -12.67
CA SER A 3 30.76 27.82 -11.88
C SER A 3 30.31 26.39 -11.49
N GLN A 4 31.12 25.41 -11.92
CA GLN A 4 31.57 24.21 -11.17
C GLN A 4 30.52 23.17 -10.73
N ALA A 5 30.42 21.95 -11.30
CA ALA A 5 31.32 21.20 -12.16
C ALA A 5 32.77 21.10 -11.65
N VAL A 6 32.98 20.61 -10.43
CA VAL A 6 34.26 20.05 -9.97
C VAL A 6 33.95 18.90 -8.99
N LEU A 7 33.78 17.68 -9.51
CA LEU A 7 34.24 16.43 -8.87
C LEU A 7 34.08 15.23 -9.83
N ARG A 8 34.40 15.46 -11.11
CA ARG A 8 34.78 14.43 -12.08
C ARG A 8 36.19 14.79 -12.54
N LEU A 9 37.03 13.78 -12.73
CA LEU A 9 38.49 13.82 -12.92
C LEU A 9 39.33 13.91 -11.63
N CYS A 10 39.43 12.77 -10.95
CA CYS A 10 40.72 12.19 -10.59
C CYS A 10 40.46 10.74 -10.16
N TYR A 11 40.68 9.81 -11.08
CA TYR A 11 41.05 8.38 -10.92
C TYR A 11 40.71 7.66 -12.24
N SER A 12 41.46 8.03 -13.27
CA SER A 12 41.58 7.28 -14.52
C SER A 12 43.05 6.88 -14.63
N ALA A 13 43.41 5.75 -14.05
CA ALA A 13 44.51 4.90 -14.51
C ALA A 13 44.53 3.59 -13.72
N ALA A 14 44.72 2.48 -14.44
CA ALA A 14 44.94 1.12 -13.97
C ALA A 14 43.72 0.32 -13.48
N ARG A 15 42.99 -0.26 -14.45
CA ARG A 15 42.95 -1.72 -14.67
C ARG A 15 42.17 -2.03 -15.94
N GLN A 16 42.90 -2.30 -17.01
CA GLN A 16 42.42 -3.08 -18.14
C GLN A 16 42.28 -4.55 -17.71
N ASN A 17 41.35 -5.26 -18.36
CA ASN A 17 41.10 -6.71 -18.35
C ASN A 17 40.45 -7.33 -17.10
N SER A 18 39.12 -7.43 -17.14
CA SER A 18 38.47 -8.68 -17.58
C SER A 18 37.03 -8.41 -18.01
N ALA A 19 36.71 -8.70 -19.27
CA ALA A 19 35.33 -8.75 -19.75
C ALA A 19 34.69 -10.04 -19.23
N ALA A 20 34.42 -10.10 -17.92
CA ALA A 20 33.42 -11.01 -17.39
C ALA A 20 32.08 -10.29 -17.52
N CYS A 21 31.38 -10.52 -18.63
CA CYS A 21 29.95 -10.27 -18.69
C CYS A 21 29.29 -11.28 -17.73
N THR A 22 29.34 -10.99 -16.44
CA THR A 22 28.41 -11.57 -15.49
C THR A 22 27.06 -10.97 -15.82
N THR A 23 26.28 -11.67 -16.64
CA THR A 23 24.83 -11.54 -16.63
C THR A 23 24.39 -11.85 -15.20
N ALA A 24 24.41 -10.84 -14.33
CA ALA A 24 23.87 -10.93 -13.00
C ALA A 24 22.40 -11.25 -13.18
N TYR A 25 22.04 -12.51 -12.96
CA TYR A 25 20.66 -12.97 -13.03
C TYR A 25 19.92 -12.29 -11.89
N GLN A 26 19.40 -11.08 -12.15
CA GLN A 26 18.68 -10.33 -11.14
C GLN A 26 17.39 -11.10 -10.88
N SER A 27 17.24 -11.63 -9.67
CA SER A 27 16.02 -12.31 -9.23
C SER A 27 14.83 -11.38 -9.50
N ARG A 28 13.92 -11.83 -10.37
CA ARG A 28 12.68 -11.12 -10.68
C ARG A 28 11.65 -11.51 -9.62
N ARG A 29 11.34 -10.58 -8.72
CA ARG A 29 10.26 -10.75 -7.74
C ARG A 29 8.96 -10.25 -8.37
N TRP A 30 8.18 -11.17 -8.93
CA TRP A 30 6.89 -10.88 -9.60
C TRP A 30 5.67 -11.00 -8.70
N ILE A 31 5.85 -11.01 -7.37
CA ILE A 31 4.74 -11.19 -6.45
C ILE A 31 4.13 -9.85 -6.08
N SER A 32 2.87 -9.65 -6.45
CA SER A 32 2.01 -8.62 -5.91
C SER A 32 0.81 -9.30 -5.26
N LEU A 33 0.54 -8.92 -4.02
CA LEU A 33 -0.54 -9.49 -3.23
C LEU A 33 -1.79 -8.62 -3.34
N HIS A 34 -2.95 -9.27 -3.36
CA HIS A 34 -4.22 -8.57 -3.22
C HIS A 34 -4.33 -7.91 -1.83
N GLU A 35 -5.16 -6.87 -1.74
CA GLU A 35 -5.37 -6.13 -0.49
C GLU A 35 -5.72 -7.05 0.69
N TYR A 36 -6.59 -8.04 0.48
CA TYR A 36 -6.96 -8.98 1.53
C TYR A 36 -5.81 -9.88 2.00
N GLN A 37 -4.92 -10.29 1.08
CA GLN A 37 -3.76 -11.13 1.40
C GLN A 37 -2.74 -10.31 2.19
N SER A 38 -2.45 -9.10 1.72
CA SER A 38 -1.58 -8.17 2.43
C SER A 38 -2.13 -7.86 3.83
N LYS A 39 -3.42 -7.53 3.96
CA LYS A 39 -4.04 -7.26 5.27
C LYS A 39 -4.00 -8.45 6.21
N LYS A 40 -4.18 -9.67 5.70
CA LYS A 40 -4.02 -10.87 6.52
C LYS A 40 -2.59 -10.97 7.07
N ILE A 41 -1.58 -10.79 6.22
CA ILE A 41 -0.17 -10.83 6.65
C ILE A 41 0.13 -9.71 7.67
N LEU A 42 -0.39 -8.51 7.45
CA LEU A 42 -0.26 -7.40 8.41
C LEU A 42 -0.88 -7.78 9.78
N ASN A 43 -2.12 -8.28 9.78
CA ASN A 43 -2.82 -8.70 10.99
C ASN A 43 -2.09 -9.81 11.75
N ASP A 44 -1.62 -10.84 11.04
CA ASP A 44 -0.89 -11.98 11.60
C ASP A 44 0.46 -11.55 12.23
N ASN A 45 0.93 -10.33 11.95
CA ASN A 45 2.11 -9.71 12.53
C ASN A 45 1.79 -8.53 13.49
N ASN A 46 0.56 -8.52 14.04
CA ASN A 46 0.09 -7.56 15.06
C ASN A 46 0.09 -6.09 14.60
N LEU A 47 -0.13 -5.86 13.31
CA LEU A 47 -0.43 -4.54 12.76
C LEU A 47 -1.93 -4.33 12.72
N ASN A 48 -2.34 -3.09 13.01
CA ASN A 48 -3.76 -2.76 13.08
C ASN A 48 -4.34 -2.69 11.66
N VAL A 49 -5.30 -3.56 11.36
CA VAL A 49 -6.05 -3.53 10.10
C VAL A 49 -7.54 -3.61 10.40
N GLN A 50 -8.36 -3.07 9.49
CA GLN A 50 -9.81 -3.23 9.53
C GLN A 50 -10.19 -4.72 9.59
N ARG A 51 -11.24 -5.09 10.33
CA ARG A 51 -11.80 -6.44 10.25
C ARG A 51 -12.48 -6.65 8.91
N PHE A 52 -12.26 -7.81 8.30
CA PHE A 52 -12.79 -8.13 6.99
C PHE A 52 -13.02 -9.63 6.80
N GLN A 53 -13.84 -9.96 5.81
CA GLN A 53 -14.01 -11.30 5.25
C GLN A 53 -13.92 -11.21 3.72
N VAL A 54 -13.52 -12.32 3.09
CA VAL A 54 -13.40 -12.42 1.63
C VAL A 54 -14.42 -13.42 1.14
N VAL A 55 -15.15 -13.04 0.10
CA VAL A 55 -16.28 -13.78 -0.44
C VAL A 55 -16.21 -13.79 -1.97
N ASP A 56 -16.79 -14.81 -2.57
CA ASP A 56 -16.91 -14.97 -4.03
C ASP A 56 -18.35 -15.21 -4.49
N ASN A 57 -19.32 -15.16 -3.56
CA ASN A 57 -20.73 -15.31 -3.87
C ASN A 57 -21.61 -14.41 -2.97
N PRO A 58 -22.82 -14.05 -3.44
CA PRO A 58 -23.69 -13.11 -2.73
C PRO A 58 -24.16 -13.57 -1.35
N GLN A 59 -24.33 -14.87 -1.16
CA GLN A 59 -24.88 -15.49 0.05
C GLN A 59 -23.84 -15.40 1.16
N ASP A 60 -22.58 -15.68 0.84
CA ASP A 60 -21.45 -15.50 1.75
C ASP A 60 -21.22 -14.03 2.06
N ALA A 61 -21.43 -13.13 1.10
CA ALA A 61 -21.34 -11.68 1.32
C ALA A 61 -22.36 -11.17 2.34
N LYS A 62 -23.61 -11.65 2.24
CA LYS A 62 -24.66 -11.34 3.22
C LYS A 62 -24.28 -11.84 4.61
N ARG A 63 -23.89 -13.12 4.73
CA ARG A 63 -23.45 -13.71 6.01
C ARG A 63 -22.26 -12.95 6.61
N ALA A 64 -21.25 -12.65 5.80
CA ALA A 64 -20.09 -11.87 6.21
C ALA A 64 -20.49 -10.47 6.71
N GLY A 65 -21.42 -9.81 6.02
CA GLY A 65 -21.98 -8.53 6.43
C GLY A 65 -22.71 -8.61 7.77
N GLU A 66 -23.57 -9.62 7.96
CA GLU A 66 -24.28 -9.87 9.21
C GLU A 66 -23.32 -10.12 10.38
N GLU A 67 -22.30 -10.95 10.19
CA GLU A 67 -21.29 -11.22 11.23
C GLU A 67 -20.47 -9.96 11.58
N LEU A 68 -20.10 -9.15 10.60
CA LEU A 68 -19.38 -7.90 10.86
C LEU A 68 -20.28 -6.89 11.61
N MET A 69 -21.56 -6.79 11.25
CA MET A 69 -22.53 -5.89 11.90
C MET A 69 -22.89 -6.29 13.33
N LYS A 70 -22.71 -7.56 13.72
CA LYS A 70 -22.81 -7.99 15.13
C LYS A 70 -21.70 -7.43 16.02
N THR A 71 -20.63 -6.90 15.42
CA THR A 71 -19.51 -6.28 16.14
C THR A 71 -19.72 -4.77 16.31
N ILE A 72 -18.66 -3.96 16.44
CA ILE A 72 -18.76 -2.49 16.54
C ILE A 72 -19.03 -1.79 15.19
N ALA A 73 -19.17 -2.53 14.09
CA ALA A 73 -19.35 -1.96 12.76
C ALA A 73 -20.75 -1.33 12.61
N LYS A 74 -20.80 -0.06 12.20
CA LYS A 74 -22.05 0.66 11.87
C LYS A 74 -22.37 0.65 10.38
N GLU A 75 -21.35 0.40 9.57
CA GLU A 75 -21.39 0.44 8.12
C GLU A 75 -20.34 -0.55 7.58
N LEU A 76 -20.59 -1.05 6.38
CA LEU A 76 -19.78 -2.03 5.68
C LEU A 76 -19.17 -1.40 4.44
N VAL A 77 -17.92 -1.76 4.14
CA VAL A 77 -17.23 -1.42 2.91
C VAL A 77 -16.97 -2.68 2.07
N ILE A 78 -17.44 -2.66 0.83
CA ILE A 78 -17.31 -3.72 -0.16
C ILE A 78 -16.24 -3.28 -1.15
N LYS A 79 -15.16 -4.06 -1.28
CA LYS A 79 -13.99 -3.72 -2.11
C LYS A 79 -13.67 -4.85 -3.07
N ALA A 80 -13.76 -4.58 -4.37
CA ALA A 80 -13.31 -5.49 -5.42
C ALA A 80 -11.81 -5.80 -5.27
N GLN A 81 -11.43 -7.07 -5.40
CA GLN A 81 -10.04 -7.52 -5.29
C GLN A 81 -9.45 -7.71 -6.69
N ILE A 82 -8.71 -6.70 -7.15
CA ILE A 82 -7.88 -6.74 -8.36
C ILE A 82 -6.50 -6.16 -8.06
N LEU A 83 -5.49 -6.55 -8.84
CA LEU A 83 -4.13 -6.02 -8.74
C LEU A 83 -3.99 -4.72 -9.56
N ALA A 84 -4.86 -3.76 -9.29
CA ALA A 84 -4.80 -2.43 -9.86
C ALA A 84 -5.38 -1.40 -8.87
N GLY A 85 -4.85 -0.17 -8.91
CA GLY A 85 -5.38 0.97 -8.19
C GLY A 85 -6.56 1.62 -8.90
N GLY A 86 -7.03 2.75 -8.37
CA GLY A 86 -8.15 3.52 -8.96
C GLY A 86 -9.53 2.86 -8.87
N ARG A 87 -9.67 1.76 -8.11
CA ARG A 87 -10.91 0.97 -8.02
C ARG A 87 -12.15 1.80 -7.70
N GLY A 88 -12.06 2.78 -6.80
CA GLY A 88 -13.20 3.61 -6.41
C GLY A 88 -13.82 4.41 -7.56
N LYS A 89 -13.01 4.80 -8.56
CA LYS A 89 -13.45 5.54 -9.76
C LYS A 89 -13.64 4.62 -10.98
N GLY A 90 -13.45 3.31 -10.81
CA GLY A 90 -13.58 2.34 -11.90
C GLY A 90 -15.04 2.08 -12.30
N THR A 91 -15.26 1.38 -13.40
CA THR A 91 -16.60 0.98 -13.86
C THR A 91 -16.59 -0.50 -14.22
N PHE A 92 -17.63 -1.22 -13.84
CA PHE A 92 -17.85 -2.60 -14.22
C PHE A 92 -18.60 -2.71 -15.55
N ASP A 93 -18.33 -3.77 -16.30
CA ASP A 93 -19.14 -4.19 -17.45
C ASP A 93 -20.57 -4.61 -17.08
N SER A 94 -20.85 -4.91 -15.81
CA SER A 94 -22.22 -5.05 -15.26
C SER A 94 -23.03 -3.74 -15.25
N GLY A 95 -22.38 -2.59 -15.45
CA GLY A 95 -22.96 -1.25 -15.32
C GLY A 95 -22.77 -0.62 -13.94
N LEU A 96 -22.26 -1.37 -12.94
CA LEU A 96 -21.94 -0.84 -11.62
C LEU A 96 -20.78 0.17 -11.70
N LYS A 97 -20.98 1.37 -11.15
CA LYS A 97 -19.93 2.40 -11.07
C LYS A 97 -19.19 2.31 -9.73
N GLY A 98 -17.88 2.11 -9.74
CA GLY A 98 -17.00 2.10 -8.57
C GLY A 98 -16.83 0.71 -7.95
N GLY A 99 -15.58 0.28 -7.82
CA GLY A 99 -15.13 -0.96 -7.16
C GLY A 99 -14.97 -0.88 -5.64
N VAL A 100 -15.38 0.24 -5.03
CA VAL A 100 -15.45 0.44 -3.58
C VAL A 100 -16.82 1.03 -3.25
N LYS A 101 -17.58 0.33 -2.41
CA LYS A 101 -18.97 0.69 -2.06
C LYS A 101 -19.19 0.62 -0.56
N LEU A 102 -20.05 1.50 -0.06
CA LEU A 102 -20.49 1.52 1.34
C LEU A 102 -21.95 1.09 1.40
N THR A 103 -22.31 0.35 2.45
CA THR A 103 -23.69 0.01 2.76
C THR A 103 -23.85 -0.24 4.25
N LYS A 104 -25.03 0.05 4.80
CA LYS A 104 -25.42 -0.32 6.17
C LYS A 104 -26.26 -1.60 6.21
N ASP A 105 -26.68 -2.09 5.05
CA ASP A 105 -27.54 -3.26 4.91
C ASP A 105 -26.74 -4.49 4.43
N PRO A 106 -26.65 -5.56 5.23
CA PRO A 106 -26.05 -6.83 4.81
C PRO A 106 -26.71 -7.47 3.58
N VAL A 107 -28.00 -7.24 3.33
CA VAL A 107 -28.66 -7.75 2.12
C VAL A 107 -28.11 -7.06 0.88
N GLU A 108 -27.95 -5.74 0.95
CA GLU A 108 -27.36 -4.95 -0.13
C GLU A 108 -25.88 -5.33 -0.39
N CYS A 109 -25.15 -5.78 0.64
CA CYS A 109 -23.80 -6.35 0.45
C CYS A 109 -23.82 -7.50 -0.58
N GLY A 110 -24.79 -8.42 -0.48
CA GLY A 110 -24.99 -9.50 -1.45
C GLY A 110 -25.31 -9.00 -2.85
N ASN A 111 -26.19 -8.00 -2.98
CA ASN A 111 -26.55 -7.40 -4.27
C ASN A 111 -25.36 -6.75 -4.97
N LEU A 112 -24.51 -6.06 -4.20
CA LEU A 112 -23.28 -5.45 -4.70
C LEU A 112 -22.29 -6.52 -5.15
N VAL A 113 -22.06 -7.56 -4.34
CA VAL A 113 -21.15 -8.67 -4.70
C VAL A 113 -21.62 -9.39 -5.97
N LYS A 114 -22.94 -9.58 -6.15
CA LYS A 114 -23.52 -10.15 -7.38
C LYS A 114 -23.17 -9.34 -8.64
N GLN A 115 -23.04 -8.02 -8.52
CA GLN A 115 -22.69 -7.11 -9.62
C GLN A 115 -21.18 -6.92 -9.80
N MET A 116 -20.37 -7.43 -8.87
CA MET A 116 -18.91 -7.34 -8.92
C MET A 116 -18.26 -8.66 -9.36
N VAL A 117 -18.65 -9.78 -8.78
CA VAL A 117 -17.98 -11.07 -9.01
C VAL A 117 -18.26 -11.61 -10.41
N LYS A 118 -17.21 -12.09 -11.10
CA LYS A 118 -17.21 -12.53 -12.52
C LYS A 118 -17.44 -11.41 -13.54
N TYR A 119 -17.55 -10.17 -13.10
CA TYR A 119 -17.57 -8.99 -13.95
C TYR A 119 -16.19 -8.36 -14.01
N ARG A 120 -15.92 -7.60 -15.07
CA ARG A 120 -14.63 -6.95 -15.29
C ARG A 120 -14.68 -5.51 -14.82
N LEU A 121 -13.73 -5.14 -13.95
CA LEU A 121 -13.55 -3.78 -13.47
C LEU A 121 -12.51 -3.05 -14.31
N VAL A 122 -12.93 -1.97 -14.96
CA VAL A 122 -12.07 -1.05 -15.70
C VAL A 122 -11.69 0.12 -14.80
N THR A 123 -10.38 0.38 -14.66
CA THR A 123 -9.82 1.56 -13.98
C THR A 123 -8.80 2.25 -14.88
N LYS A 124 -8.27 3.42 -14.46
CA LYS A 124 -7.17 4.07 -15.19
C LYS A 124 -5.90 3.22 -15.32
N GLN A 125 -5.73 2.22 -14.45
CA GLN A 125 -4.53 1.40 -14.35
C GLN A 125 -4.73 -0.03 -14.88
N THR A 126 -5.93 -0.37 -15.36
CA THR A 126 -6.20 -1.68 -15.99
C THR A 126 -6.11 -1.56 -17.51
N PRO A 127 -5.99 -2.70 -18.23
CA PRO A 127 -6.27 -2.74 -19.67
C PRO A 127 -7.66 -2.17 -20.02
N PRO A 128 -7.90 -1.75 -21.28
CA PRO A 128 -9.20 -1.25 -21.72
C PRO A 128 -10.36 -2.22 -21.48
N GLU A 129 -10.08 -3.53 -21.56
CA GLU A 129 -11.04 -4.60 -21.29
C GLU A 129 -11.29 -4.86 -19.80
N GLY A 130 -10.55 -4.20 -18.90
CA GLY A 130 -10.66 -4.37 -17.45
C GLY A 130 -10.06 -5.68 -16.92
N VAL A 131 -10.21 -5.89 -15.62
CA VAL A 131 -9.76 -7.11 -14.94
C VAL A 131 -10.95 -7.80 -14.29
N GLU A 132 -11.10 -9.10 -14.53
CA GLU A 132 -12.16 -9.90 -13.91
C GLU A 132 -11.99 -9.94 -12.39
N VAL A 133 -13.08 -9.65 -11.67
CA VAL A 133 -13.12 -9.70 -10.21
C VAL A 133 -13.58 -11.08 -9.77
N GLN A 134 -12.66 -11.89 -9.26
CA GLN A 134 -12.99 -13.22 -8.75
C GLN A 134 -13.42 -13.22 -7.28
N LYS A 135 -12.92 -12.27 -6.50
CA LYS A 135 -13.17 -12.16 -5.07
C LYS A 135 -13.48 -10.72 -4.68
N VAL A 136 -14.29 -10.58 -3.64
CA VAL A 136 -14.64 -9.30 -3.04
C VAL A 136 -14.35 -9.35 -1.55
N MET A 137 -13.83 -8.26 -1.01
CA MET A 137 -13.61 -8.12 0.42
C MET A 137 -14.76 -7.30 1.02
N VAL A 138 -15.46 -7.87 2.00
CA VAL A 138 -16.45 -7.20 2.84
C VAL A 138 -15.76 -6.86 4.16
N ALA A 139 -15.83 -5.62 4.59
CA ALA A 139 -15.16 -5.19 5.80
C ALA A 139 -15.96 -4.15 6.57
N GLU A 140 -15.60 -3.94 7.83
CA GLU A 140 -16.12 -2.80 8.57
C GLU A 140 -15.65 -1.49 7.93
N ALA A 141 -16.57 -0.52 7.83
CA ALA A 141 -16.22 0.87 7.58
C ALA A 141 -15.76 1.48 8.91
N LEU A 142 -14.62 2.17 8.87
CA LEU A 142 -14.07 2.91 9.99
C LEU A 142 -14.18 4.40 9.68
N ASP A 143 -14.54 5.20 10.68
CA ASP A 143 -14.52 6.65 10.55
C ASP A 143 -13.07 7.14 10.52
N ILE A 144 -12.65 7.67 9.36
CA ILE A 144 -11.28 8.11 9.15
C ILE A 144 -11.19 9.61 9.40
N ALA A 145 -10.62 9.99 10.54
CA ALA A 145 -10.40 11.39 10.88
C ALA A 145 -9.29 12.05 10.05
N ARG A 146 -8.28 11.26 9.64
CA ARG A 146 -7.15 11.73 8.81
C ARG A 146 -6.52 10.55 8.08
N GLU A 147 -6.08 10.81 6.84
CA GLU A 147 -5.29 9.87 6.03
C GLU A 147 -3.88 10.41 5.83
N THR A 148 -2.90 9.53 5.85
CA THR A 148 -1.49 9.83 5.56
C THR A 148 -0.94 8.75 4.65
N TYR A 149 0.00 9.09 3.76
CA TYR A 149 0.72 8.12 2.95
C TYR A 149 1.96 7.61 3.71
N LEU A 150 2.22 6.30 3.65
CA LEU A 150 3.42 5.70 4.19
C LEU A 150 3.88 4.54 3.30
N ALA A 151 5.18 4.51 3.00
CA ALA A 151 5.81 3.42 2.29
C ALA A 151 7.20 3.09 2.84
N ILE A 152 7.55 1.81 2.81
CA ILE A 152 8.92 1.31 2.97
C ILE A 152 9.29 0.66 1.65
N LEU A 153 10.37 1.10 1.03
CA LEU A 153 10.87 0.54 -0.23
C LEU A 153 12.37 0.31 -0.17
N LEU A 154 12.85 -0.60 -1.02
CA LEU A 154 14.28 -0.79 -1.25
C LEU A 154 14.78 0.24 -2.28
N ASP A 155 15.55 1.22 -1.82
CA ASP A 155 16.13 2.25 -2.67
C ASP A 155 17.53 1.84 -3.12
N ARG A 156 17.74 1.83 -4.45
CA ARG A 156 19.02 1.46 -5.06
C ARG A 156 20.08 2.56 -4.95
N ALA A 157 19.68 3.83 -4.92
CA ALA A 157 20.61 4.95 -4.78
C ALA A 157 21.20 4.97 -3.36
N TYR A 158 20.39 4.66 -2.36
CA TYR A 158 20.86 4.49 -0.98
C TYR A 158 21.53 3.12 -0.74
N GLY A 159 21.13 2.09 -1.50
CA GLY A 159 21.61 0.73 -1.31
C GLY A 159 20.97 0.03 -0.10
N GLY A 160 19.74 0.41 0.25
CA GLY A 160 19.07 -0.07 1.46
C GLY A 160 17.59 0.33 1.54
N ALA A 161 16.96 0.01 2.67
CA ALA A 161 15.56 0.34 2.89
C ALA A 161 15.40 1.84 3.20
N VAL A 162 14.32 2.41 2.69
CA VAL A 162 13.95 3.82 2.90
C VAL A 162 12.50 3.88 3.33
N LEU A 163 12.23 4.64 4.40
CA LEU A 163 10.90 5.00 4.84
C LEU A 163 10.50 6.32 4.18
N MET A 164 9.41 6.31 3.42
CA MET A 164 8.81 7.48 2.80
C MET A 164 7.44 7.73 3.42
N GLY A 165 7.05 8.98 3.63
CA GLY A 165 5.72 9.32 4.10
C GLY A 165 5.29 10.73 3.72
N SER A 166 3.97 10.94 3.64
CA SER A 166 3.38 12.26 3.42
C SER A 166 2.13 12.45 4.30
N PRO A 167 1.93 13.62 4.93
CA PRO A 167 0.69 13.94 5.62
C PRO A 167 -0.50 14.05 4.66
N MET A 168 -0.26 14.15 3.34
CA MET A 168 -1.29 14.13 2.31
C MET A 168 -1.62 12.69 1.89
N GLY A 169 -2.41 11.98 2.72
CA GLY A 169 -2.95 10.68 2.35
C GLY A 169 -4.20 10.77 1.45
N GLY A 170 -4.61 9.64 0.89
CA GLY A 170 -5.84 9.53 0.08
C GLY A 170 -5.73 10.05 -1.36
N VAL A 171 -4.57 10.61 -1.72
CA VAL A 171 -4.23 11.09 -3.07
C VAL A 171 -3.08 10.27 -3.65
N ASP A 172 -2.87 10.37 -4.97
CA ASP A 172 -1.77 9.67 -5.64
C ASP A 172 -0.43 10.28 -5.19
N ILE A 173 0.53 9.46 -4.78
CA ILE A 173 1.79 9.97 -4.22
C ILE A 173 2.63 10.66 -5.30
N GLU A 174 2.50 10.22 -6.55
CA GLU A 174 3.12 10.82 -7.73
C GLU A 174 2.60 12.25 -7.95
N GLU A 175 1.30 12.49 -7.75
CA GLU A 175 0.71 13.83 -7.84
C GLU A 175 1.25 14.74 -6.72
N VAL A 176 1.42 14.20 -5.51
CA VAL A 176 2.04 14.93 -4.39
C VAL A 176 3.50 15.26 -4.72
N ALA A 177 4.26 14.33 -5.32
CA ALA A 177 5.65 14.55 -5.68
C ALA A 177 5.83 15.67 -6.72
N GLU A 178 4.88 15.81 -7.65
CA GLU A 178 4.90 16.87 -8.65
C GLU A 178 4.45 18.23 -8.10
N LYS A 179 3.38 18.27 -7.30
CA LYS A 179 2.74 19.52 -6.87
C LYS A 179 3.22 20.03 -5.50
N HIS A 180 3.55 19.10 -4.60
CA HIS A 180 3.89 19.37 -3.20
C HIS A 180 5.08 18.50 -2.74
N PRO A 181 6.24 18.57 -3.42
CA PRO A 181 7.39 17.73 -3.09
C PRO A 181 7.91 17.94 -1.65
N ASP A 182 7.68 19.12 -1.07
CA ASP A 182 7.99 19.46 0.32
C ASP A 182 7.16 18.67 1.35
N GLN A 183 6.05 18.08 0.92
CA GLN A 183 5.18 17.24 1.73
C GLN A 183 5.60 15.75 1.70
N ILE A 184 6.71 15.41 1.05
CA ILE A 184 7.25 14.05 1.03
C ILE A 184 8.49 13.97 1.90
N PHE A 185 8.38 13.21 2.98
CA PHE A 185 9.46 12.99 3.93
C PHE A 185 10.09 11.64 3.67
N THR A 186 11.42 11.61 3.63
CA THR A 186 12.20 10.41 3.36
C THR A 186 13.24 10.21 4.46
N THR A 187 13.28 9.01 5.04
CA THR A 187 14.23 8.62 6.08
C THR A 187 14.91 7.32 5.65
N ALA A 188 16.22 7.40 5.41
CA ALA A 188 17.01 6.22 5.07
C ALA A 188 17.27 5.36 6.31
N ILE A 189 17.28 4.04 6.12
CA ILE A 189 17.40 3.06 7.20
C ILE A 189 18.71 2.31 7.04
N ASP A 190 19.56 2.41 8.04
CA ASP A 190 20.84 1.72 8.06
C ASP A 190 20.61 0.20 8.07
N PRO A 191 21.20 -0.57 7.12
CA PRO A 191 20.91 -1.99 6.97
C PRO A 191 21.52 -2.85 8.09
N VAL A 192 22.50 -2.33 8.84
CA VAL A 192 23.18 -3.06 9.91
C VAL A 192 22.45 -2.90 11.24
N THR A 193 22.10 -1.66 11.57
CA THR A 193 21.46 -1.29 12.84
C THR A 193 19.94 -1.31 12.77
N GLY A 194 19.37 -1.22 11.57
CA GLY A 194 17.93 -1.21 11.32
C GLY A 194 17.25 0.11 11.72
N MET A 195 15.92 0.12 11.63
CA MET A 195 15.13 1.30 12.00
C MET A 195 15.13 1.51 13.50
N LYS A 196 15.52 2.71 13.92
CA LYS A 196 15.48 3.14 15.32
C LYS A 196 14.13 3.76 15.68
N LYS A 197 13.77 3.71 16.97
CA LYS A 197 12.50 4.26 17.45
C LYS A 197 12.41 5.77 17.23
N GLU A 198 13.53 6.48 17.34
CA GLU A 198 13.62 7.92 17.12
C GLU A 198 13.27 8.27 15.66
N GLN A 199 13.71 7.47 14.69
CA GLN A 199 13.39 7.65 13.27
C GLN A 199 11.89 7.44 13.01
N ALA A 200 11.31 6.40 13.60
CA ALA A 200 9.88 6.13 13.49
C ALA A 200 9.03 7.24 14.13
N LEU A 201 9.46 7.76 15.29
CA LEU A 201 8.78 8.86 15.97
C LEU A 201 8.90 10.19 15.21
N ASP A 202 10.08 10.47 14.64
CA ASP A 202 10.27 11.63 13.77
C ASP A 202 9.34 11.58 12.55
N MET A 203 9.27 10.43 11.87
CA MET A 203 8.33 10.25 10.76
C MET A 203 6.88 10.44 11.22
N ALA A 204 6.47 9.81 12.33
CA ALA A 204 5.11 9.97 12.85
C ALA A 204 4.75 11.45 13.13
N LYS A 205 5.69 12.24 13.67
CA LYS A 205 5.51 13.67 13.89
C LYS A 205 5.41 14.46 12.58
N LYS A 206 6.24 14.15 11.58
CA LYS A 206 6.18 14.75 10.23
C LYS A 206 4.86 14.46 9.51
N LEU A 207 4.28 13.29 9.74
CA LEU A 207 2.92 12.93 9.29
C LEU A 207 1.81 13.62 10.12
N GLY A 208 2.19 14.46 11.08
CA GLY A 208 1.29 15.26 11.90
C GLY A 208 0.65 14.52 13.07
N PHE A 209 1.06 13.29 13.40
CA PHE A 209 0.59 12.62 14.62
C PHE A 209 1.14 13.33 15.86
N LYS A 210 0.33 13.43 16.91
CA LYS A 210 0.67 14.14 18.16
C LYS A 210 0.55 13.21 19.37
N ASP A 211 1.30 13.53 20.41
CA ASP A 211 1.20 12.93 21.75
C ASP A 211 1.19 11.39 21.73
N LYS A 212 0.12 10.79 22.26
CA LYS A 212 -0.08 9.34 22.32
C LYS A 212 -0.13 8.72 20.91
N LEU A 213 -0.82 9.37 19.97
CA LEU A 213 -0.95 8.86 18.60
C LEU A 213 0.38 8.86 17.86
N ALA A 214 1.29 9.80 18.16
CA ALA A 214 2.64 9.79 17.60
C ALA A 214 3.43 8.54 18.03
N ASN A 215 3.30 8.15 19.30
CA ASN A 215 3.94 6.94 19.81
C ASN A 215 3.29 5.67 19.23
N GLU A 216 1.96 5.61 19.16
CA GLU A 216 1.24 4.49 18.56
C GLU A 216 1.59 4.33 17.07
N ALA A 217 1.67 5.43 16.31
CA ALA A 217 2.09 5.42 14.91
C ALA A 217 3.55 4.97 14.76
N ALA A 218 4.47 5.45 15.60
CA ALA A 218 5.86 5.02 15.59
C ALA A 218 5.99 3.50 15.83
N ASP A 219 5.22 2.95 16.77
CA ASP A 219 5.20 1.52 17.04
C ASP A 219 4.66 0.70 15.85
N GLN A 220 3.64 1.21 15.14
CA GLN A 220 3.16 0.58 13.89
C GLN A 220 4.20 0.65 12.76
N ILE A 221 4.90 1.78 12.61
CA ILE A 221 5.99 1.94 11.62
C ILE A 221 7.12 0.92 11.90
N LEU A 222 7.53 0.76 13.16
CA LEU A 222 8.55 -0.22 13.54
C LEU A 222 8.11 -1.66 13.24
N LYS A 223 6.83 -1.99 13.49
CA LYS A 223 6.27 -3.30 13.13
C LYS A 223 6.23 -3.51 11.63
N LEU A 224 5.87 -2.49 10.84
CA LEU A 224 5.91 -2.54 9.38
C LEU A 224 7.31 -2.79 8.86
N TYR A 225 8.33 -2.12 9.43
CA TYR A 225 9.72 -2.35 9.06
C TYR A 225 10.19 -3.78 9.38
N LYS A 226 9.83 -4.31 10.56
CA LYS A 226 10.13 -5.71 10.92
C LYS A 226 9.48 -6.69 9.94
N LEU A 227 8.25 -6.41 9.51
CA LEU A 227 7.54 -7.22 8.52
C LEU A 227 8.23 -7.14 7.15
N PHE A 228 8.61 -5.94 6.72
CA PHE A 228 9.33 -5.69 5.47
C PHE A 228 10.58 -6.59 5.35
N LEU A 229 11.37 -6.67 6.42
CA LEU A 229 12.54 -7.55 6.48
C LEU A 229 12.14 -9.03 6.56
N LYS A 230 11.18 -9.38 7.41
CA LYS A 230 10.76 -10.79 7.65
C LYS A 230 10.30 -11.49 6.38
N TYR A 231 9.64 -10.78 5.46
CA TYR A 231 9.10 -11.33 4.22
C TYR A 231 9.90 -10.92 2.98
N ASP A 232 11.12 -10.40 3.14
CA ASP A 232 11.99 -9.95 2.04
C ASP A 232 11.26 -9.05 1.03
N CYS A 233 10.43 -8.15 1.54
CA CYS A 233 9.64 -7.26 0.70
C CYS A 233 10.56 -6.28 -0.06
N THR A 234 10.17 -5.93 -1.29
CA THR A 234 10.81 -4.82 -2.01
C THR A 234 10.09 -3.50 -1.77
N GLN A 235 8.79 -3.56 -1.49
CA GLN A 235 7.96 -2.42 -1.19
C GLN A 235 6.77 -2.85 -0.31
N ILE A 236 6.45 -2.03 0.68
CA ILE A 236 5.17 -2.02 1.40
C ILE A 236 4.71 -0.57 1.40
N GLY A 237 3.57 -0.24 0.82
CA GLY A 237 3.07 1.13 0.85
C GLY A 237 1.66 1.25 0.32
N LYS A 238 0.92 2.22 0.87
CA LYS A 238 -0.40 2.66 0.40
C LYS A 238 -0.76 4.01 1.00
#